data_AF-A0A0P9NH15-F1
#
_entry.id   AF-A0A0P9NH15-F1
#
_cell.length_a   1.000
_cell.length_b   1.000
_cell.length_c   1.000
_cell.angle_alpha   90.00
_cell.angle_beta   90.00
_cell.angle_gamma   90.00
#
_symmetry.space_group_name_H-M   'P 1'
#
loop_
_entity.id
_entity.type
_entity.pdbx_description
1 polymer ?
#
loop_
_entity_poly.entity_id
_entity_poly.type
_entity_poly.pdbx_seq_one_letter_code
_entity_poly.pdbx_strand_id
1 'polypeptide(L)' 'MVIVTHEMSFARDVANRVVFFDKGVIVEQGEAKAMFAAPKEERTRQFLSKFLSAGHGAQ' A
#
# COMPACT_ATOMS: atom_id res chain seq x y z
N MET A 1 -5.57 17.17 -0.96
CA MET A 1 -6.36 16.43 0.03
C MET A 1 -5.51 15.31 0.59
N VAL A 2 -5.56 15.06 1.89
CA VAL A 2 -4.81 13.98 2.55
C VAL A 2 -5.82 13.04 3.19
N ILE A 3 -5.65 11.75 2.94
CA ILE A 3 -6.50 10.69 3.50
C ILE A 3 -5.58 9.68 4.17
N VAL A 4 -5.93 9.28 5.39
CA VAL A 4 -5.28 8.20 6.12
C VAL A 4 -6.27 7.04 6.19
N THR A 5 -5.91 5.90 5.61
CA THR A 5 -6.78 4.72 5.56
C THR A 5 -5.97 3.43 5.63
N HIS A 6 -6.60 2.38 6.15
CA HIS A 6 -6.10 1.01 6.10
C HIS A 6 -6.74 0.19 4.97
N GLU A 7 -7.67 0.77 4.22
CA GLU A 7 -8.31 0.11 3.08
C GLU A 7 -7.48 0.31 1.79
N MET A 8 -6.70 -0.70 1.43
CA MET A 8 -5.77 -0.64 0.29
C MET A 8 -6.49 -0.47 -1.06
N SER A 9 -7.66 -1.10 -1.25
CA SER A 9 -8.46 -0.95 -2.47
C SER A 9 -8.96 0.48 -2.67
N PHE A 10 -9.44 1.12 -1.60
CA PHE A 10 -9.84 2.53 -1.64
C PHE A 10 -8.66 3.44 -1.98
N ALA A 11 -7.51 3.23 -1.33
CA ALA A 11 -6.30 3.99 -1.60
C ALA A 11 -5.83 3.83 -3.06
N ARG A 12 -5.93 2.63 -3.64
CA ARG A 12 -5.59 2.38 -5.05
C ARG A 12 -6.50 3.13 -6.02
N ASP A 13 -7.79 3.18 -5.73
CA ASP A 13 -8.80 3.66 -6.68
C ASP A 13 -8.99 5.19 -6.63
N VAL A 14 -8.77 5.80 -5.46
CA VAL A 14 -9.02 7.24 -5.23
C VAL A 14 -7.74 8.07 -5.13
N ALA A 15 -6.62 7.51 -4.67
CA ALA A 15 -5.41 8.29 -4.44
C ALA A 15 -4.61 8.51 -5.74
N ASN A 16 -4.13 9.73 -5.96
CA ASN A 16 -3.14 10.00 -7.00
C ASN A 16 -1.74 9.54 -6.56
N ARG A 17 -1.43 9.74 -5.28
CA ARG A 17 -0.14 9.39 -4.66
C ARG A 17 -0.39 8.70 -3.33
N VAL A 18 0.45 7.72 -3.03
CA VAL A 18 0.44 7.00 -1.76
C VAL A 18 1.77 7.26 -1.07
N VAL A 19 1.72 7.30 0.26
CA VAL A 19 2.88 7.39 1.14
C VAL A 19 2.76 6.27 2.16
N PHE A 20 3.73 5.37 2.15
CA PHE A 20 3.82 4.27 3.09
C PHE A 20 4.76 4.65 4.24
N PHE A 21 4.24 4.53 5.45
CA PHE A 21 4.94 4.82 6.69
C PHE A 21 5.20 3.53 7.47
N ASP A 22 6.40 3.41 8.03
CA ASP A 22 6.73 2.36 9.01
C ASP A 22 7.63 2.99 10.08
N LYS A 23 7.42 2.64 11.35
CA LYS A 23 8.23 3.12 12.49
C LYS A 23 8.46 4.64 12.55
N GLY A 24 7.46 5.41 12.12
CA GLY A 24 7.52 6.88 12.14
C GLY A 24 8.33 7.52 11.02
N VAL A 25 8.76 6.76 10.01
CA VAL A 25 9.43 7.28 8.81
C VAL A 25 8.66 6.94 7.54
N ILE A 26 8.81 7.80 6.52
CA ILE A 26 8.33 7.49 5.17
C ILE A 26 9.29 6.48 4.58
N VAL A 27 8.80 5.27 4.33
CA VAL A 27 9.59 4.20 3.73
C VAL A 27 9.50 4.25 2.22
N GLU A 28 8.30 4.45 1.68
CA GLU A 28 8.10 4.55 0.23
C GLU A 28 7.00 5.56 -0.09
N GLN A 29 7.15 6.28 -1.20
CA GLN A 29 6.12 7.16 -1.72
C GLN A 29 6.15 7.18 -3.23
N GLY A 30 4.98 7.31 -3.86
CA GLY A 30 4.88 7.28 -5.31
C GLY A 30 3.44 7.36 -5.81
N GLU A 31 3.26 7.16 -7.11
CA GLU A 31 1.91 6.99 -7.67
C GLU A 31 1.24 5.76 -7.10
N ALA A 32 -0.06 5.85 -6.80
CA ALA A 32 -0.81 4.75 -6.22
C ALA A 32 -0.70 3.48 -7.07
N LYS A 33 -0.97 3.59 -8.38
CA LYS A 33 -0.91 2.45 -9.30
C LYS A 33 0.46 1.77 -9.32
N ALA A 34 1.54 2.54 -9.35
CA ALA A 34 2.89 2.00 -9.34
C ALA A 34 3.24 1.32 -8.01
N MET A 35 2.85 1.92 -6.88
CA MET A 35 3.14 1.35 -5.56
C MET A 35 2.39 0.04 -5.29
N PHE A 36 1.15 -0.09 -5.77
CA PHE A 36 0.38 -1.33 -5.62
C PHE A 36 0.75 -2.41 -6.65
N ALA A 37 1.18 -2.03 -7.86
CA ALA A 37 1.54 -2.98 -8.92
C ALA A 37 3.01 -3.45 -8.84
N ALA A 38 3.93 -2.54 -8.54
CA ALA A 38 5.36 -2.78 -8.52
C ALA A 38 6.05 -1.97 -7.41
N PRO A 39 5.74 -2.26 -6.13
CA PRO A 39 6.43 -1.61 -5.00
C PRO A 39 7.94 -1.85 -5.08
N LYS A 40 8.73 -0.81 -4.80
CA LYS A 40 10.20 -0.89 -4.87
C LYS A 40 10.81 -1.32 -3.56
N GLU A 41 10.24 -0.88 -2.44
CA GLU A 41 10.78 -1.21 -1.12
C GLU A 41 10.31 -2.59 -0.66
N GLU A 42 11.25 -3.35 -0.12
CA GLU A 42 10.99 -4.69 0.42
C GLU A 42 9.99 -4.65 1.58
N ARG A 43 10.05 -3.60 2.41
CA ARG A 43 9.12 -3.42 3.51
C ARG A 43 7.69 -3.16 3.02
N THR A 44 7.52 -2.37 1.96
CA THR A 44 6.21 -2.13 1.32
C THR A 44 5.66 -3.41 0.72
N ARG A 45 6.51 -4.21 0.05
CA ARG A 45 6.14 -5.54 -0.49
C ARG A 45 5.63 -6.47 0.60
N GLN A 46 6.36 -6.58 1.71
CA GLN A 46 5.98 -7.42 2.85
C GLN A 46 4.69 -6.96 3.52
N PHE A 47 4.45 -5.63 3.55
CA PHE A 47 3.20 -5.09 4.04
C PHE A 47 2.06 -5.47 3.10
N LEU A 48 2.15 -5.09 1.82
CA LEU A 48 1.12 -5.35 0.82
C LEU A 48 0.82 -6.84 0.63
N SER A 49 1.84 -7.71 0.71
CA SER A 49 1.64 -9.15 0.59
C SER A 49 0.77 -9.71 1.71
N LYS A 50 0.86 -9.18 2.93
CA LYS A 50 -0.02 -9.61 4.04
C LYS A 50 -1.48 -9.23 3.79
N PHE A 51 -1.74 -8.08 3.19
CA PHE A 51 -3.10 -7.62 2.89
C PHE A 51 -3.69 -8.27 1.64
N LEU A 52 -2.88 -8.49 0.60
CA LEU A 52 -3.32 -9.14 -0.63
C LEU A 52 -3.48 -10.66 -0.45
N SER A 53 -2.64 -11.31 0.34
CA SER A 53 -2.75 -12.74 0.63
C SER A 53 -3.89 -13.08 1.59
N ALA A 54 -4.28 -12.14 2.47
CA ALA A 54 -5.44 -12.30 3.34
C ALA A 54 -6.80 -12.28 2.60
N GLY A 55 -6.80 -12.08 1.27
CA GLY A 55 -8.00 -12.09 0.45
C GLY A 55 -8.30 -13.41 -0.28
N HIS A 56 -7.44 -14.44 -0.24
CA HIS A 56 -7.65 -15.72 -0.97
C HIS A 56 -7.09 -16.94 -0.20
N GLY A 57 -7.42 -17.05 1.08
CA GLY A 57 -6.93 -18.16 1.93
C GLY A 57 -7.89 -18.55 3.05
N ALA A 58 -9.17 -18.74 2.73
CA ALA A 58 -10.12 -19.51 3.54
C ALA A 58 -11.38 -19.83 2.70
N GLN A 59 -11.31 -20.94 1.95
CA GLN A 59 -12.39 -21.91 1.71
C GLN A 59 -11.85 -23.04 0.83
#